data_AF-A0A7S0WN08-F1
#
_entry.id   AF-A0A7S0WN08-F1
#
_cell.length_a   1.000
_cell.length_b   1.000
_cell.length_c   1.000
_cell.angle_alpha   90.00
_cell.angle_beta   90.00
_cell.angle_gamma   90.00
#
_symmetry.space_group_name_H-M   'P 1'
#
loop_
_entity.id
_entity.type
_entity.pdbx_description
1 polymer ?
#
loop_
_entity_poly.entity_id
_entity_poly.type
_entity_poly.pdbx_seq_one_letter_code
_entity_poly.pdbx_strand_id
1 'polypeptide(L)'
;DEAEPLGDELHRPSTVDGASLSAPPFTLAPCKGSLPGYGKATLSVAFRPTEAVAAARRLRIHYRALAQKRLQIPVHSFACRGIGRDVPIFLERSIIDFRCVMFNHTYREKLVVRNGGKTAMKVSVANRPDVSDYFTFSPDFGFVQAGEAFPITIVFKPRAAILA
;
A
#
# COMPACT_ATOMS: atom_id res chain seq x y z
N ASP A 1 7.40 -32.21 63.82
CA ASP A 1 7.44 -30.78 63.55
C ASP A 1 8.38 -30.61 62.38
N GLU A 2 7.85 -30.15 61.25
CA GLU A 2 8.49 -29.66 60.01
C GLU A 2 7.44 -29.82 58.90
N ALA A 3 6.67 -28.75 58.69
CA ALA A 3 5.65 -28.62 57.67
C ALA A 3 6.29 -28.14 56.36
N GLU A 4 6.02 -28.83 55.25
CA GLU A 4 6.35 -28.37 53.89
C GLU A 4 5.54 -27.10 53.55
N PRO A 5 6.15 -26.08 52.91
CA PRO A 5 5.40 -24.91 52.46
C PRO A 5 4.64 -25.19 51.16
N LEU A 6 3.32 -25.01 51.20
CA LEU A 6 2.44 -24.85 50.05
C LEU A 6 2.80 -23.56 49.30
N GLY A 7 3.53 -23.68 48.19
CA GLY A 7 3.93 -22.57 47.32
C GLY A 7 3.17 -22.53 45.99
N ASP A 8 2.29 -21.55 45.86
CA ASP A 8 1.84 -20.84 44.64
C ASP A 8 1.67 -21.61 43.32
N GLU A 9 0.53 -22.31 43.19
CA GLU A 9 -0.09 -22.55 41.88
C GLU A 9 -0.90 -21.32 41.43
N LEU A 10 -0.23 -20.22 41.09
CA LEU A 10 -0.89 -19.07 40.46
C LEU A 10 -0.53 -18.96 38.98
N HIS A 11 -1.55 -19.16 38.15
CA HIS A 11 -1.65 -18.74 36.74
C HIS A 11 -0.68 -19.39 35.76
N ARG A 12 -1.05 -20.58 35.25
CA ARG A 12 -0.67 -20.98 33.89
C ARG A 12 -1.52 -20.14 32.91
N PRO A 13 -0.97 -19.20 32.12
CA PRO A 13 -1.72 -18.64 30.99
C PRO A 13 -1.93 -19.77 29.98
N SER A 14 -3.19 -20.17 29.82
CA SER A 14 -3.60 -21.24 28.92
C SER A 14 -3.27 -20.88 27.47
N THR A 15 -2.68 -21.84 26.76
CA THR A 15 -2.24 -21.79 25.36
C THR A 15 -3.30 -21.22 24.41
N VAL A 16 -2.87 -20.38 23.47
CA VAL A 16 -3.71 -19.64 22.53
C VAL A 16 -3.81 -20.38 21.19
N ASP A 17 -4.96 -20.99 20.90
CA ASP A 17 -5.33 -21.32 19.52
C ASP A 17 -5.84 -20.04 18.83
N GLY A 18 -4.92 -19.39 18.11
CA GLY A 18 -5.12 -18.12 17.43
C GLY A 18 -5.86 -18.26 16.10
N ALA A 19 -7.16 -18.57 16.13
CA ALA A 19 -7.98 -18.46 14.92
C ALA A 19 -8.05 -16.99 14.46
N SER A 20 -7.71 -16.73 13.19
CA SER A 20 -7.83 -15.40 12.58
C SER A 20 -9.27 -15.14 12.11
N LEU A 21 -9.77 -13.91 12.28
CA LEU A 21 -10.95 -13.44 11.55
C LEU A 21 -10.45 -13.13 10.13
N SER A 22 -10.67 -14.07 9.21
CA SER A 22 -9.93 -14.17 7.96
C SER A 22 -10.54 -13.45 6.75
N ALA A 23 -11.66 -12.74 6.89
CA ALA A 23 -12.32 -12.14 5.73
C ALA A 23 -11.45 -11.02 5.09
N PRO A 24 -11.02 -11.18 3.82
CA PRO A 24 -10.32 -10.12 3.09
C PRO A 24 -11.16 -8.84 3.03
N PRO A 25 -10.53 -7.66 2.91
CA PRO A 25 -9.09 -7.46 2.80
C PRO A 25 -8.40 -7.27 4.16
N PHE A 26 -9.10 -7.34 5.29
CA PHE A 26 -8.49 -7.16 6.62
C PHE A 26 -8.50 -8.46 7.41
N THR A 27 -7.33 -9.01 7.71
CA THR A 27 -7.18 -10.16 8.62
C THR A 27 -6.67 -9.71 9.98
N LEU A 28 -7.14 -10.37 11.03
CA LEU A 28 -6.80 -10.08 12.42
C LEU A 28 -6.24 -11.31 13.11
N ALA A 29 -5.15 -11.16 13.85
CA ALA A 29 -4.62 -12.22 14.69
C ALA A 29 -3.86 -11.66 15.92
N PRO A 30 -4.04 -12.25 17.12
CA PRO A 30 -5.06 -13.24 17.48
C PRO A 30 -6.45 -12.58 17.61
N CYS A 31 -7.54 -13.34 17.45
CA CYS A 31 -8.91 -12.80 17.63
C CYS A 31 -9.51 -13.05 19.02
N LYS A 32 -8.83 -13.84 19.84
CA LYS A 32 -9.18 -14.14 21.23
C LYS A 32 -7.89 -14.20 22.04
N GLY A 33 -7.97 -13.82 23.30
CA GLY A 33 -6.83 -13.87 24.22
C GLY A 33 -7.27 -13.56 25.65
N SER A 34 -6.34 -13.75 26.59
CA SER A 34 -6.50 -13.34 27.98
C SER A 34 -5.62 -12.12 28.27
N LEU A 35 -6.10 -11.23 29.11
CA LEU A 35 -5.39 -10.03 29.56
C LEU A 35 -5.30 -10.10 31.09
N PRO A 36 -4.09 -10.29 31.66
CA PRO A 36 -3.92 -10.22 33.10
C PRO A 36 -4.11 -8.78 33.59
N GLY A 37 -4.29 -8.61 34.91
CA GLY A 37 -4.36 -7.28 35.53
C GLY A 37 -3.12 -6.45 35.19
N TYR A 38 -3.33 -5.20 34.79
CA TYR A 38 -2.27 -4.29 34.29
C TYR A 38 -1.47 -4.81 33.08
N GLY A 39 -1.93 -5.89 32.43
CA GLY A 39 -1.30 -6.47 31.26
C GLY A 39 -1.56 -5.69 29.97
N LYS A 40 -0.81 -6.05 28.93
CA LYS A 40 -1.00 -5.55 27.56
C LYS A 40 -1.16 -6.73 26.61
N ALA A 41 -1.99 -6.56 25.58
CA ALA A 41 -2.15 -7.51 24.49
C ALA A 41 -2.11 -6.75 23.16
N THR A 42 -1.41 -7.32 22.18
CA THR A 42 -1.24 -6.73 20.85
C THR A 42 -2.05 -7.51 19.83
N LEU A 43 -2.85 -6.81 19.04
CA LEU A 43 -3.62 -7.36 17.92
C LEU A 43 -2.93 -6.96 16.61
N SER A 44 -2.53 -7.93 15.80
CA SER A 44 -1.99 -7.67 14.47
C SER A 44 -3.11 -7.56 13.46
N VAL A 45 -3.10 -6.46 12.70
CA VAL A 45 -4.02 -6.20 11.59
C VAL A 45 -3.23 -6.26 10.29
N ALA A 46 -3.62 -7.11 9.34
CA ALA A 46 -3.04 -7.14 8.01
C ALA A 46 -4.08 -6.73 6.96
N PHE A 47 -3.68 -5.82 6.06
CA PHE A 47 -4.47 -5.39 4.90
C PHE A 47 -3.93 -6.06 3.63
N ARG A 48 -4.74 -6.92 3.00
CA ARG A 48 -4.44 -7.71 1.79
C ARG A 48 -5.57 -7.52 0.75
N PRO A 49 -5.61 -6.37 0.06
CA PRO A 49 -6.59 -6.13 -1.00
C PRO A 49 -6.31 -7.04 -2.20
N THR A 50 -7.36 -7.64 -2.76
CA THR A 50 -7.30 -8.40 -4.03
C THR A 50 -7.62 -7.54 -5.25
N GLU A 51 -8.19 -6.35 -5.02
CA GLU A 51 -8.60 -5.40 -6.06
C GLU A 51 -8.24 -3.97 -5.65
N ALA A 52 -8.17 -3.07 -6.62
CA ALA A 52 -7.89 -1.65 -6.41
C ALA A 52 -9.10 -0.91 -5.82
N VAL A 53 -9.28 -1.05 -4.50
CA VAL A 53 -10.45 -0.50 -3.80
C VAL A 53 -10.09 0.16 -2.48
N ALA A 54 -10.81 1.22 -2.13
CA ALA A 54 -10.82 1.75 -0.77
C ALA A 54 -11.68 0.85 0.12
N ALA A 55 -11.06 0.21 1.10
CA ALA A 55 -11.73 -0.67 2.05
C ALA A 55 -11.72 -0.06 3.46
N ALA A 56 -12.86 -0.18 4.14
CA ALA A 56 -12.99 0.17 5.54
C ALA A 56 -13.70 -0.94 6.30
N ARG A 57 -13.19 -1.31 7.46
CA ARG A 57 -13.81 -2.33 8.33
C ARG A 57 -13.86 -1.82 9.76
N ARG A 58 -15.07 -1.77 10.33
CA ARG A 58 -15.27 -1.48 11.75
C ARG A 58 -15.18 -2.77 12.55
N LEU A 59 -14.41 -2.75 13.62
CA LEU A 59 -14.18 -3.88 14.51
C LEU A 59 -14.65 -3.52 15.92
N ARG A 60 -15.09 -4.53 16.67
CA ARG A 60 -15.52 -4.40 18.06
C ARG A 60 -14.70 -5.34 18.92
N ILE A 61 -14.19 -4.84 20.03
CA ILE A 61 -13.50 -5.62 21.06
C ILE A 61 -14.48 -5.86 22.18
N HIS A 62 -14.77 -7.14 22.43
CA HIS A 62 -15.61 -7.58 23.52
C HIS A 62 -14.73 -8.16 24.62
N TYR A 63 -15.01 -7.76 25.85
CA TYR A 63 -14.33 -8.25 27.03
C TYR A 63 -15.28 -9.13 27.83
N ARG A 64 -14.75 -10.15 28.50
CA ARG A 64 -15.49 -11.03 29.40
C ARG A 64 -14.67 -11.28 30.65
N ALA A 65 -15.18 -10.83 31.80
CA ALA A 65 -14.62 -11.18 33.10
C ALA A 65 -15.10 -12.58 33.51
N LEU A 66 -14.21 -13.56 33.54
CA LEU A 66 -14.56 -14.94 33.90
C LEU A 66 -15.02 -15.06 35.36
N ALA A 67 -14.39 -14.31 36.26
CA ALA A 67 -14.68 -14.31 37.69
C ALA A 67 -15.92 -13.47 38.07
N GLN A 68 -16.31 -12.49 37.25
CA GLN A 68 -17.37 -11.53 37.59
C GLN A 68 -18.37 -11.38 36.43
N LYS A 69 -19.35 -12.29 36.39
CA LYS A 69 -20.34 -12.37 35.29
C LYS A 69 -21.33 -11.20 35.23
N ARG A 70 -21.50 -10.45 36.32
CA ARG A 70 -22.45 -9.32 36.43
C ARG A 70 -21.83 -7.95 36.16
N LEU A 71 -20.53 -7.89 35.89
CA LEU A 71 -19.85 -6.63 35.63
C LEU A 71 -20.24 -6.09 34.25
N GLN A 72 -20.64 -4.82 34.18
CA GLN A 72 -20.80 -4.13 32.90
C GLN A 72 -19.42 -3.79 32.35
N ILE A 73 -19.05 -4.40 31.22
CA ILE A 73 -17.75 -4.16 30.59
C ILE A 73 -17.96 -3.40 29.28
N PRO A 74 -17.31 -2.24 29.09
CA PRO A 74 -17.50 -1.44 27.89
C PRO A 74 -17.02 -2.19 26.64
N VAL A 75 -17.72 -2.00 25.53
CA VAL A 75 -17.30 -2.49 24.21
C VAL A 75 -16.57 -1.35 23.51
N HIS A 76 -15.34 -1.60 23.09
CA HIS A 76 -14.58 -0.64 22.29
C HIS A 76 -14.74 -0.95 20.80
N SER A 77 -14.78 0.09 19.96
CA SER A 77 -14.80 -0.07 18.52
C SER A 77 -13.74 0.78 17.85
N PHE A 78 -13.13 0.26 16.80
CA PHE A 78 -12.17 0.98 15.98
C PHE A 78 -12.38 0.65 14.50
N ALA A 79 -11.86 1.47 13.61
CA ALA A 79 -12.00 1.28 12.17
C ALA A 79 -10.63 1.12 11.52
N CYS A 80 -10.48 0.08 10.72
CA CYS A 80 -9.36 -0.09 9.81
C CYS A 80 -9.74 0.50 8.46
N ARG A 81 -8.86 1.32 7.87
CA ARG A 81 -9.02 1.87 6.51
C ARG A 81 -7.76 1.58 5.72
N GLY A 82 -7.93 1.18 4.46
CA GLY A 82 -6.85 0.85 3.54
C GLY A 82 -7.30 1.11 2.11
N ILE A 83 -6.36 1.42 1.23
CA ILE A 83 -6.64 1.65 -0.20
C ILE A 83 -5.74 0.68 -0.98
N GLY A 84 -6.34 -0.25 -1.70
CA GLY A 84 -5.66 -1.01 -2.75
C GLY A 84 -5.58 -0.15 -4.01
N ARG A 85 -4.42 -0.13 -4.68
CA ARG A 85 -4.26 0.50 -6.00
C ARG A 85 -3.59 -0.50 -6.93
N ASP A 86 -4.07 -0.58 -8.15
CA ASP A 86 -3.66 -1.59 -9.14
C ASP A 86 -2.22 -1.38 -9.61
N VAL A 87 -1.92 -0.14 -10.02
CA VAL A 87 -0.58 0.30 -10.39
C VAL A 87 -0.37 1.70 -9.81
N PRO A 88 0.62 1.90 -8.93
CA PRO A 88 0.85 3.22 -8.35
C PRO A 88 1.63 4.17 -9.29
N ILE A 89 1.96 3.74 -10.52
CA ILE A 89 2.60 4.57 -11.54
C ILE A 89 1.56 5.28 -12.39
N PHE A 90 1.73 6.59 -12.60
CA PHE A 90 0.86 7.37 -13.46
C PHE A 90 1.61 8.55 -14.10
N LEU A 91 1.06 9.09 -15.18
CA LEU A 91 1.59 10.29 -15.84
C LEU A 91 0.97 11.54 -15.22
N GLU A 92 1.76 12.61 -15.07
CA GLU A 92 1.23 13.93 -14.68
C GLU A 92 0.37 14.55 -15.79
N ARG A 93 0.76 14.31 -17.05
CA ARG A 93 0.04 14.74 -18.25
C ARG A 93 -0.01 13.58 -19.24
N SER A 94 -1.20 13.23 -19.70
CA SER A 94 -1.42 12.18 -20.70
C SER A 94 -1.27 12.67 -22.14
N ILE A 95 -1.37 13.99 -22.35
CA ILE A 95 -1.28 14.63 -23.66
C ILE A 95 -0.15 15.66 -23.60
N ILE A 96 0.76 15.56 -24.57
CA ILE A 96 1.84 16.51 -24.77
C ILE A 96 1.61 17.15 -26.13
N ASP A 97 1.19 18.41 -26.12
CA ASP A 97 0.92 19.19 -27.32
C ASP A 97 2.08 20.16 -27.58
N PHE A 98 2.84 19.89 -28.63
CA PHE A 98 3.93 20.76 -29.12
C PHE A 98 3.41 21.99 -29.87
N ARG A 99 2.08 22.09 -30.08
CA ARG A 99 1.39 23.16 -30.82
C ARG A 99 1.88 23.25 -32.28
N CYS A 100 1.82 24.45 -32.85
CA CYS A 100 2.32 24.73 -34.20
C CYS A 100 3.85 24.71 -34.20
N VAL A 101 4.42 23.81 -35.00
CA VAL A 101 5.87 23.59 -35.13
C VAL A 101 6.32 23.83 -36.56
N MET A 102 7.60 24.18 -36.73
CA MET A 102 8.25 24.37 -38.03
C MET A 102 9.18 23.19 -38.32
N PHE A 103 9.27 22.80 -39.58
CA PHE A 103 10.17 21.73 -40.02
C PHE A 103 11.63 22.05 -39.70
N ASN A 104 12.42 21.02 -39.41
CA ASN A 104 13.85 21.10 -39.10
C ASN A 104 14.20 21.85 -37.80
N HIS A 105 13.20 22.32 -37.04
CA HIS A 105 13.40 22.82 -35.69
C HIS A 105 13.31 21.69 -34.66
N THR A 106 13.96 21.89 -33.52
CA THR A 106 13.94 20.93 -32.40
C THR A 106 13.10 21.50 -31.27
N TYR A 107 12.08 20.75 -30.86
CA TYR A 107 11.19 21.09 -29.76
C TYR A 107 11.45 20.13 -28.60
N ARG A 108 11.35 20.63 -27.36
CA ARG A 108 11.59 19.82 -26.16
C ARG A 108 10.46 20.01 -25.17
N GLU A 109 9.96 18.92 -24.62
CA GLU A 109 8.93 18.93 -23.59
C GLU A 109 9.19 17.85 -22.54
N LYS A 110 8.59 17.99 -21.35
CA LYS A 110 8.78 17.05 -20.24
C LYS A 110 7.56 16.16 -20.05
N LEU A 111 7.79 14.85 -20.11
CA LEU A 111 6.86 13.82 -19.65
C LEU A 111 7.25 13.41 -18.23
N VAL A 112 6.37 13.66 -17.26
CA VAL A 112 6.63 13.32 -15.86
C VAL A 112 5.86 12.08 -15.48
N VAL A 113 6.59 11.05 -15.07
CA VAL A 113 6.05 9.79 -14.53
C VAL A 113 6.15 9.83 -13.01
N ARG A 114 5.07 9.56 -12.28
CA ARG A 114 5.04 9.56 -10.81
C ARG A 114 4.84 8.15 -10.28
N ASN A 115 5.53 7.82 -9.19
CA ASN A 115 5.35 6.56 -8.47
C ASN A 115 4.72 6.85 -7.10
N GLY A 116 3.39 6.68 -6.99
CA GLY A 116 2.66 6.78 -5.71
C GLY A 116 2.77 5.53 -4.83
N GLY A 117 3.70 4.62 -5.15
CA GLY A 117 3.86 3.32 -4.51
C GLY A 117 4.83 3.38 -3.35
N LYS A 118 5.03 2.23 -2.70
CA LYS A 118 6.00 2.07 -1.60
C LYS A 118 7.34 1.44 -2.04
N THR A 119 7.42 1.01 -3.30
CA THR A 119 8.57 0.32 -3.86
C THR A 119 9.00 1.05 -5.13
N ALA A 120 10.31 1.05 -5.42
CA ALA A 120 10.81 1.57 -6.68
C ALA A 120 10.28 0.76 -7.87
N MET A 121 10.00 1.43 -8.98
CA MET A 121 9.48 0.77 -10.18
C MET A 121 10.31 1.15 -11.41
N LYS A 122 10.55 0.18 -12.28
CA LYS A 122 11.25 0.40 -13.55
C LYS A 122 10.28 1.02 -14.55
N VAL A 123 10.73 2.09 -15.20
CA VAL A 123 10.04 2.74 -16.31
C VAL A 123 10.94 2.62 -17.53
N SER A 124 10.34 2.27 -18.67
CA SER A 124 11.01 2.28 -19.98
C SER A 124 10.07 2.87 -21.00
N VAL A 125 10.60 3.73 -21.84
CA VAL A 125 9.90 4.38 -22.94
C VAL A 125 10.54 3.93 -24.24
N ALA A 126 9.71 3.59 -25.22
CA ALA A 126 10.15 3.17 -26.54
C ALA A 126 9.38 3.95 -27.60
N ASN A 127 10.07 4.30 -28.67
CA ASN A 127 9.42 4.81 -29.87
C ASN A 127 8.72 3.67 -30.62
N ARG A 128 7.62 4.01 -31.29
CA ARG A 128 7.12 3.17 -32.36
C ARG A 128 8.03 3.33 -33.60
N PRO A 129 8.22 2.29 -34.43
CA PRO A 129 9.14 2.33 -35.57
C PRO A 129 8.79 3.37 -36.64
N ASP A 130 7.51 3.73 -36.75
CA ASP A 130 6.99 4.73 -37.69
C ASP A 130 7.41 6.16 -37.34
N VAL A 131 7.76 6.43 -36.08
CA VAL A 131 8.04 7.78 -35.58
C VAL A 131 9.41 7.92 -34.90
N SER A 132 10.24 6.89 -34.94
CA SER A 132 11.56 6.86 -34.28
C SER A 132 12.52 7.93 -34.80
N ASP A 133 12.33 8.41 -36.03
CA ASP A 133 13.16 9.43 -36.65
C ASP A 133 12.81 10.86 -36.21
N TYR A 134 11.63 11.04 -35.61
CA TYR A 134 11.08 12.35 -35.22
C TYR A 134 11.11 12.58 -33.71
N PHE A 135 10.94 11.53 -32.91
CA PHE A 135 10.93 11.62 -31.45
C PHE A 135 12.17 10.97 -30.85
N THR A 136 12.78 11.62 -29.88
CA THR A 136 13.79 10.99 -29.02
C THR A 136 13.45 11.24 -27.56
N PHE A 137 13.76 10.26 -26.72
CA PHE A 137 13.47 10.28 -25.29
C PHE A 137 14.76 10.19 -24.50
N SER A 138 14.88 11.01 -23.46
CA SER A 138 16.05 10.99 -22.59
C SER A 138 15.67 11.33 -21.15
N PRO A 139 15.91 10.43 -20.18
CA PRO A 139 16.35 9.04 -20.34
C PRO A 139 15.26 8.13 -20.96
N ASP A 140 15.67 7.04 -21.61
CA ASP A 140 14.78 6.02 -22.20
C ASP A 140 14.35 4.95 -21.21
N PHE A 141 15.12 4.72 -20.15
CA PHE A 141 14.71 3.92 -19.00
C PHE A 141 15.22 4.50 -17.68
N GLY A 142 14.60 4.08 -16.57
CA GLY A 142 15.06 4.41 -15.23
C GLY A 142 14.23 3.76 -14.14
N PHE A 143 14.60 4.03 -12.89
CA PHE A 143 13.87 3.55 -11.71
C PHE A 143 13.29 4.74 -10.95
N VAL A 144 11.97 4.78 -10.83
CA VAL A 144 11.25 5.81 -10.08
C VAL A 144 11.10 5.33 -8.65
N GLN A 145 11.69 6.06 -7.71
CA GLN A 145 11.63 5.71 -6.29
C GLN A 145 10.22 5.90 -5.72
N ALA A 146 9.96 5.28 -4.57
CA ALA A 146 8.67 5.38 -3.89
C ALA A 146 8.34 6.84 -3.53
N GLY A 147 7.16 7.32 -3.93
CA GLY A 147 6.71 8.70 -3.70
C GLY A 147 7.30 9.75 -4.65
N GLU A 148 8.28 9.37 -5.49
CA GLU A 148 9.04 10.29 -6.33
C GLU A 148 8.46 10.43 -7.76
N ALA A 149 9.03 11.38 -8.50
CA ALA A 149 8.75 11.61 -9.90
C ALA A 149 10.01 11.40 -10.76
N PHE A 150 9.80 10.97 -12.00
CA PHE A 150 10.84 10.73 -12.98
C PHE A 150 10.54 11.50 -14.26
N PRO A 151 11.30 12.58 -14.54
CA PRO A 151 11.12 13.37 -15.74
C PRO A 151 11.83 12.71 -16.94
N ILE A 152 11.09 12.53 -18.03
CA ILE A 152 11.60 12.11 -19.33
C ILE A 152 11.53 13.32 -20.25
N THR A 153 12.66 13.69 -20.85
CA THR A 153 12.71 14.73 -21.88
C THR A 153 12.32 14.12 -23.21
N ILE A 154 11.26 14.64 -23.80
CA ILE A 154 10.87 14.35 -25.17
C ILE A 154 11.47 15.41 -26.06
N VAL A 155 12.20 15.00 -27.09
CA VAL A 155 12.69 15.86 -28.15
C VAL A 155 11.94 15.50 -29.43
N PHE A 156 11.33 16.51 -30.05
CA PHE A 156 10.59 16.36 -31.30
C PHE A 156 11.27 17.16 -32.41
N LYS A 157 11.58 16.50 -33.53
CA LYS A 157 12.21 17.09 -34.73
C LYS A 157 11.38 16.75 -35.97
N PRO A 158 10.34 17.55 -36.30
CA PRO A 158 9.52 17.33 -37.49
C PRO A 158 10.35 17.44 -38.77
N ARG A 159 10.22 16.46 -39.68
CA ARG A 159 10.74 16.52 -41.05
C ARG A 159 9.58 16.41 -42.04
N ALA A 160 9.79 16.85 -43.28
CA ALA A 160 8.76 16.83 -44.33
C ALA A 160 8.15 15.42 -44.56
N ALA A 161 8.94 14.36 -44.32
CA ALA A 161 8.50 12.97 -44.45
C ALA A 161 7.43 12.53 -43.45
N ILE A 162 7.10 13.32 -42.42
CA ILE A 162 6.01 12.99 -41.48
C ILE A 162 4.61 13.18 -42.09
N LEU A 163 4.52 13.92 -43.21
CA LEU A 163 3.28 14.21 -43.94
C LEU A 163 3.08 13.32 -45.18
N ALA A 164 4.05 12.46 -45.49
CA ALA A 164 4.02 11.56 -46.64
C ALA A 164 3.41 10.21 -46.25
#